data_AF-A0A2N3HLA7-F1
#
_entry.id   AF-A0A2N3HLA7-F1
#
_cell.length_a   1.000
_cell.length_b   1.000
_cell.length_c   1.000
_cell.angle_alpha   90.00
_cell.angle_beta   90.00
_cell.angle_gamma   90.00
#
_symmetry.space_group_name_H-M   'P 1'
#
loop_
_entity.id
_entity.type
_entity.pdbx_description
1 polymer ?
#
loop_
_entity_poly.entity_id
_entity_poly.type
_entity_poly.pdbx_seq_one_letter_code
_entity_poly.pdbx_strand_id
1 'polypeptide(L)'
;MNKNLKPFLVVLITFTLLLFTLQYFAVEHLKQTKTFFFSTWSIYVFHFSATLFIYLFIVFVQKTFSDKTGFAFMACSILKMIAAIIFLLPLILNKEKSVLNDIITFFIPYFLYLLLETVFTVKMLNHK
;
A
#
# COMPACT_ATOMS: atom_id res chain seq x y z
N MET A 1 -18.40 3.22 16.27
CA MET A 1 -17.28 3.01 15.33
C MET A 1 -17.46 1.65 14.67
N ASN A 2 -17.36 1.54 13.34
CA ASN A 2 -17.67 0.29 12.61
C ASN A 2 -16.88 -0.88 13.24
N LYS A 3 -17.53 -1.99 13.58
CA LYS A 3 -16.88 -3.11 14.32
C LYS A 3 -15.61 -3.64 13.61
N ASN A 4 -15.52 -3.42 12.30
CA ASN A 4 -14.41 -3.85 11.44
C ASN A 4 -13.25 -2.83 11.27
N LEU A 5 -13.42 -1.56 11.67
CA LEU A 5 -12.39 -0.52 11.46
C LEU A 5 -11.23 -0.62 12.46
N LYS A 6 -11.52 -0.84 13.75
CA LYS A 6 -10.48 -1.06 14.78
C LYS A 6 -9.52 -2.20 14.42
N PRO A 7 -10.01 -3.43 14.14
CA PRO A 7 -9.10 -4.53 13.84
C PRO A 7 -8.30 -4.28 12.56
N PHE A 8 -8.88 -3.63 11.55
CA PHE A 8 -8.14 -3.22 10.36
C PHE A 8 -6.99 -2.28 10.69
N LEU A 9 -7.24 -1.20 11.47
CA LEU A 9 -6.20 -0.23 11.81
C LEU A 9 -5.06 -0.86 12.62
N VAL A 10 -5.37 -1.73 13.58
CA VAL A 10 -4.36 -2.45 14.37
C VAL A 10 -3.49 -3.32 13.48
N VAL A 11 -4.12 -4.09 12.57
CA VAL A 11 -3.39 -4.95 11.63
C VAL A 11 -2.57 -4.10 10.66
N LEU A 12 -3.13 -3.02 10.10
CA LEU A 12 -2.42 -2.12 9.18
C LEU A 12 -1.17 -1.53 9.86
N ILE A 13 -1.30 -0.96 11.05
CA ILE A 13 -0.17 -0.35 11.78
C ILE A 13 0.90 -1.40 12.10
N THR A 14 0.50 -2.56 12.63
CA THR A 14 1.45 -3.63 12.99
C THR A 14 2.16 -4.18 11.77
N PHE A 15 1.41 -4.40 10.67
CA PHE A 15 1.93 -4.87 9.39
C PHE A 15 2.91 -3.86 8.77
N THR A 16 2.54 -2.58 8.75
CA THR A 16 3.39 -1.50 8.27
C THR A 16 4.68 -1.41 9.06
N LEU A 17 4.61 -1.47 10.40
CA LEU A 17 5.80 -1.38 11.26
C LEU A 17 6.74 -2.57 11.04
N LEU A 18 6.19 -3.78 10.96
CA LEU A 18 6.95 -5.01 10.73
C LEU A 18 7.65 -4.97 9.36
N LEU A 19 6.93 -4.65 8.29
CA LEU A 19 7.51 -4.58 6.95
C LEU A 19 8.52 -3.43 6.83
N PHE A 20 8.22 -2.26 7.40
CA PHE A 20 9.12 -1.11 7.40
C PHE A 20 10.44 -1.45 8.08
N THR A 21 10.41 -2.04 9.28
CA THR A 21 11.63 -2.40 10.00
C THR A 21 12.47 -3.41 9.22
N LEU A 22 11.86 -4.49 8.72
CA LEU A 22 12.56 -5.50 7.92
C LEU A 22 13.22 -4.88 6.67
N GLN A 23 12.47 -4.10 5.90
CA GLN A 23 12.99 -3.46 4.70
C GLN A 23 14.02 -2.39 5.01
N TYR A 24 13.84 -1.61 6.08
CA TYR A 24 14.79 -0.59 6.51
C TYR A 24 16.15 -1.22 6.83
N PHE A 25 16.18 -2.29 7.63
CA PHE A 25 17.42 -3.01 7.93
C PHE A 25 18.07 -3.61 6.68
N ALA A 26 17.28 -4.19 5.78
CA ALA A 26 17.79 -4.75 4.53
C ALA A 26 18.39 -3.66 3.62
N VAL A 27 17.71 -2.52 3.47
CA VAL A 27 18.19 -1.39 2.67
C VAL A 27 19.46 -0.78 3.28
N GLU A 28 19.51 -0.56 4.59
CA GLU A 28 20.71 -0.02 5.25
C GLU A 28 21.94 -0.93 5.06
N HIS A 29 21.79 -2.25 5.12
CA HIS A 29 22.89 -3.18 4.81
C HIS A 29 23.31 -3.13 3.33
N LEU A 30 22.34 -3.00 2.42
CA LEU A 30 22.60 -2.98 0.98
C LEU A 30 23.11 -1.64 0.45
N LYS A 31 22.94 -0.53 1.20
CA LYS A 31 23.42 0.81 0.81
C LYS A 31 24.93 0.87 0.55
N GLN A 32 25.70 -0.04 1.14
CA GLN A 32 27.15 -0.13 0.89
C GLN A 32 27.48 -0.56 -0.54
N THR A 33 26.55 -1.22 -1.24
CA THR A 33 26.77 -1.79 -2.58
C THR A 33 25.74 -1.35 -3.63
N LYS A 34 24.61 -0.79 -3.21
CA LYS A 34 23.50 -0.39 -4.07
C LYS A 34 23.02 1.02 -3.73
N THR A 35 22.59 1.76 -4.76
CA THR A 35 21.92 3.05 -4.59
C THR A 35 20.41 2.86 -4.62
N PHE A 36 19.71 3.65 -3.80
CA PHE A 36 18.25 3.71 -3.74
C PHE A 36 17.84 5.17 -3.91
N PHE A 37 16.94 5.44 -4.85
CA PHE A 37 16.39 6.76 -5.12
C PHE A 37 15.38 7.19 -4.05
N PHE A 38 14.49 6.27 -3.64
CA PHE A 38 13.48 6.55 -2.62
C PHE A 38 13.95 6.10 -1.23
N SER A 39 13.64 6.90 -0.21
CA SER A 39 13.82 6.45 1.17
C SER A 39 12.75 5.41 1.51
N THR A 40 13.09 4.42 2.35
CA THR A 40 12.11 3.46 2.86
C THR A 40 10.92 4.17 3.50
N TRP A 41 11.17 5.29 4.18
CA TRP A 41 10.10 6.11 4.77
C TRP A 41 9.05 6.57 3.76
N SER A 42 9.47 7.15 2.62
CA SER A 42 8.50 7.67 1.64
C SER A 42 7.64 6.56 1.02
N ILE A 43 8.23 5.39 0.76
CA ILE A 43 7.54 4.21 0.24
C ILE A 43 6.44 3.76 1.21
N TYR A 44 6.75 3.65 2.50
CA TYR A 44 5.79 3.16 3.50
C TYR A 44 4.73 4.19 3.86
N VAL A 45 5.06 5.48 3.89
CA VAL A 45 4.07 6.55 4.06
C VAL A 45 3.07 6.55 2.91
N PHE A 46 3.54 6.39 1.67
CA PHE A 46 2.67 6.27 0.50
C PHE A 46 1.72 5.07 0.63
N HIS A 47 2.24 3.87 0.84
CA HIS A 47 1.42 2.65 0.90
C HIS A 47 0.46 2.65 2.09
N PHE A 48 0.90 3.09 3.27
CA PHE A 48 0.05 3.21 4.45
C PHE A 48 -1.11 4.18 4.21
N SER A 49 -0.80 5.39 3.70
CA SER A 49 -1.81 6.43 3.49
C SER A 49 -2.80 6.01 2.41
N ALA A 50 -2.32 5.50 1.28
CA ALA A 50 -3.19 5.00 0.21
C ALA A 50 -4.13 3.90 0.72
N THR A 51 -3.60 2.94 1.46
CA THR A 51 -4.38 1.82 2.02
C THR A 51 -5.40 2.28 3.04
N LEU A 52 -5.03 3.23 3.89
CA LEU A 52 -5.95 3.84 4.85
C LEU A 52 -7.10 4.56 4.15
N PHE A 53 -6.81 5.40 3.15
CA PHE A 53 -7.85 6.13 2.41
C PHE A 53 -8.77 5.19 1.64
N ILE A 54 -8.22 4.18 0.97
CA ILE A 54 -9.00 3.17 0.23
C ILE A 54 -9.93 2.44 1.17
N TYR A 55 -9.45 1.96 2.31
CA TYR A 55 -10.28 1.23 3.26
C TYR A 55 -11.38 2.12 3.88
N LEU A 56 -11.06 3.37 4.22
CA LEU A 56 -12.05 4.33 4.72
C LEU A 56 -13.14 4.60 3.68
N PHE A 57 -12.77 4.79 2.42
CA PHE A 57 -13.71 4.98 1.32
C PHE A 57 -14.59 3.74 1.11
N ILE A 58 -13.99 2.55 1.11
CA ILE A 58 -14.71 1.27 1.01
C ILE A 58 -15.71 1.10 2.16
N VAL A 59 -15.32 1.46 3.39
CA VAL A 59 -16.22 1.45 4.56
C VAL A 59 -17.36 2.44 4.40
N PHE A 60 -17.09 3.62 3.83
CA PHE A 60 -18.14 4.60 3.51
C PHE A 60 -19.11 4.05 2.47
N VAL A 61 -18.62 3.49 1.36
CA VAL A 61 -19.45 2.88 0.31
C VAL A 61 -20.26 1.71 0.86
N GLN A 62 -19.69 0.83 1.69
CA GLN A 62 -20.43 -0.30 2.27
C GLN A 62 -21.62 0.15 3.11
N LYS A 63 -21.51 1.29 3.79
CA LYS A 63 -22.61 1.83 4.61
C LYS A 63 -23.72 2.47 3.78
N THR A 64 -23.37 3.10 2.65
CA THR A 64 -24.32 3.87 1.83
C THR A 64 -24.89 3.03 0.67
N PHE A 65 -24.04 2.22 0.04
CA PHE A 65 -24.32 1.43 -1.17
C PHE A 65 -23.66 0.03 -1.06
N SER A 66 -24.15 -0.80 -0.14
CA SER A 66 -23.53 -2.10 0.20
C SER A 66 -23.43 -3.08 -0.98
N ASP A 67 -24.21 -2.89 -2.04
CA ASP A 67 -24.16 -3.67 -3.29
C ASP A 67 -23.01 -3.22 -4.22
N LYS A 68 -22.42 -2.04 -4.00
CA LYS A 68 -21.34 -1.47 -4.82
C LYS A 68 -19.94 -1.59 -4.22
N THR A 69 -19.81 -2.16 -3.03
CA THR A 69 -18.54 -2.24 -2.30
C THR A 69 -17.41 -2.94 -3.07
N GLY A 70 -17.70 -4.03 -3.78
CA GLY A 70 -16.71 -4.70 -4.64
C GLY A 70 -16.25 -3.80 -5.79
N PHE A 71 -17.17 -3.09 -6.43
CA PHE A 71 -16.85 -2.12 -7.48
C PHE A 71 -16.01 -0.95 -6.95
N ALA A 72 -16.32 -0.45 -5.76
CA ALA A 72 -15.53 0.59 -5.11
C ALA A 72 -14.10 0.14 -4.83
N PHE A 73 -13.89 -1.09 -4.34
CA PHE A 73 -12.56 -1.65 -4.16
C PHE A 73 -11.78 -1.76 -5.48
N MET A 74 -12.41 -2.25 -6.55
CA MET A 74 -11.77 -2.36 -7.86
C MET A 74 -11.37 -0.97 -8.40
N ALA A 75 -12.26 0.01 -8.33
CA ALA A 75 -11.98 1.38 -8.77
C ALA A 75 -10.83 2.00 -7.95
N CYS A 76 -10.86 1.87 -6.63
CA CYS A 76 -9.79 2.31 -5.75
C CYS A 76 -8.45 1.61 -6.04
N SER A 77 -8.47 0.33 -6.37
CA SER A 77 -7.25 -0.43 -6.72
C SER A 77 -6.62 0.10 -8.01
N ILE A 78 -7.43 0.43 -9.02
CA ILE A 78 -6.94 1.06 -10.26
C ILE A 78 -6.35 2.45 -9.95
N LEU A 79 -7.05 3.26 -9.14
CA LEU A 79 -6.55 4.58 -8.74
C LEU A 79 -5.22 4.47 -7.96
N LYS A 80 -5.08 3.48 -7.08
CA LYS A 80 -3.82 3.20 -6.36
C LYS A 80 -2.69 2.84 -7.32
N MET A 81 -2.97 2.06 -8.35
CA MET A 81 -1.99 1.71 -9.38
C MET A 81 -1.53 2.95 -10.15
N ILE A 82 -2.45 3.83 -10.54
CA ILE A 82 -2.09 5.10 -11.20
C ILE A 82 -1.25 5.97 -10.24
N ALA A 83 -1.66 6.09 -8.98
CA ALA A 83 -0.90 6.84 -7.97
C ALA A 83 0.51 6.27 -7.75
N ALA A 84 0.68 4.95 -7.80
CA ALA A 84 1.98 4.29 -7.72
C ALA A 84 2.87 4.61 -8.93
N ILE A 85 2.31 4.66 -10.14
CA ILE A 85 3.04 5.09 -11.34
C ILE A 85 3.50 6.54 -11.19
N ILE A 86 2.62 7.43 -10.72
CA ILE A 86 2.95 8.85 -10.47
C ILE A 86 4.06 8.96 -9.41
N PHE A 87 4.00 8.17 -8.34
CA PHE A 87 5.04 8.14 -7.30
C PHE A 87 6.40 7.72 -7.86
N LEU A 88 6.43 6.73 -8.76
CA LEU A 88 7.65 6.25 -9.41
C LEU A 88 8.12 7.09 -10.59
N LEU A 89 7.30 8.03 -11.08
CA LEU A 89 7.61 8.86 -12.25
C LEU A 89 8.97 9.59 -12.15
N PRO A 90 9.36 10.22 -11.02
CA PRO A 90 10.66 10.87 -10.89
C PRO A 90 11.85 9.91 -11.10
N LEU A 91 11.70 8.65 -10.70
CA LEU A 91 12.69 7.60 -10.91
C LEU A 91 12.74 7.19 -12.39
N ILE A 92 11.58 6.97 -13.02
CA ILE A 92 11.49 6.55 -14.43
C ILE A 92 12.09 7.59 -15.38
N LEU A 93 11.94 8.88 -15.06
CA LEU A 93 12.50 9.97 -15.85
C LEU A 93 14.00 10.17 -15.61
N ASN A 94 14.56 9.61 -14.54
CA ASN A 94 15.98 9.71 -14.22
C ASN A 94 16.77 8.61 -14.94
N LYS A 95 17.58 8.98 -15.93
CA LYS A 95 18.32 8.05 -16.79
C LYS A 95 19.63 7.51 -16.18
N GLU A 96 20.06 8.00 -15.02
CA GLU A 96 21.42 7.76 -14.51
C GLU A 96 21.51 6.66 -13.43
N LYS A 97 20.38 6.10 -12.97
CA LYS A 97 20.35 5.16 -11.84
C LYS A 97 19.87 3.77 -12.22
N SER A 98 20.35 2.77 -11.46
CA SER A 98 19.84 1.41 -11.50
C SER A 98 18.39 1.36 -10.99
N VAL A 99 17.44 1.44 -11.91
CA VAL A 99 16.00 1.55 -11.64
C VAL A 99 15.42 0.29 -10.96
N LEU A 100 16.02 -0.88 -11.22
CA LEU A 100 15.47 -2.17 -10.81
C LEU A 100 15.38 -2.33 -9.29
N ASN A 101 16.40 -1.88 -8.55
CA ASN A 101 16.38 -1.99 -7.08
C ASN A 101 15.23 -1.17 -6.50
N ASP A 102 15.06 0.07 -6.94
CA ASP A 102 13.98 0.96 -6.48
C ASP A 102 12.59 0.39 -6.82
N ILE A 103 12.40 -0.11 -8.04
CA ILE A 103 11.15 -0.77 -8.46
C ILE A 103 10.82 -1.93 -7.52
N ILE A 104 11.78 -2.83 -7.25
CA ILE A 104 11.54 -4.00 -6.39
C ILE A 104 11.21 -3.56 -4.96
N THR A 105 11.96 -2.60 -4.41
CA THR A 105 11.72 -2.09 -3.06
C THR A 105 10.38 -1.38 -2.89
N PHE A 106 9.78 -0.89 -3.98
CA PHE A 106 8.45 -0.29 -3.97
C PHE A 106 7.34 -1.32 -4.21
N PHE A 107 7.51 -2.22 -5.19
CA PHE A 107 6.46 -3.13 -5.63
C PHE A 107 6.23 -4.32 -4.70
N ILE A 108 7.26 -4.82 -4.00
CA ILE A 108 7.06 -5.88 -3.00
C ILE A 108 6.09 -5.41 -1.91
N PRO A 109 6.31 -4.26 -1.23
CA PRO A 109 5.32 -3.70 -0.33
C PRO A 109 3.96 -3.47 -1.00
N TYR A 110 3.92 -2.91 -2.21
CA TYR A 110 2.66 -2.63 -2.92
C TYR A 110 1.72 -3.85 -2.95
N PHE A 111 2.24 -5.02 -3.37
CA PHE A 111 1.44 -6.25 -3.44
C PHE A 111 1.03 -6.76 -2.06
N LEU A 112 1.90 -6.62 -1.05
CA LEU A 112 1.60 -6.99 0.33
C LEU A 112 0.46 -6.14 0.92
N TYR A 113 0.45 -4.83 0.68
CA TYR A 113 -0.66 -3.96 1.08
C TYR A 113 -1.92 -4.25 0.28
N LEU A 114 -1.82 -4.53 -1.03
CA LEU A 114 -2.97 -4.91 -1.85
C LEU A 114 -3.62 -6.21 -1.37
N LEU A 115 -2.82 -7.20 -0.97
CA LEU A 115 -3.32 -8.44 -0.39
C LEU A 115 -4.09 -8.16 0.92
N LEU A 116 -3.53 -7.33 1.80
CA LEU A 116 -4.19 -6.90 3.03
C LEU A 116 -5.54 -6.23 2.73
N GLU A 117 -5.57 -5.26 1.82
CA GLU A 117 -6.81 -4.60 1.37
C GLU A 117 -7.84 -5.60 0.85
N THR A 118 -7.40 -6.55 0.03
CA THR A 118 -8.25 -7.58 -0.56
C THR A 118 -8.86 -8.46 0.52
N VAL A 119 -8.05 -8.99 1.45
CA VAL A 119 -8.52 -9.86 2.56
C VAL A 119 -9.57 -9.15 3.41
N PHE A 120 -9.33 -7.89 3.79
CA PHE A 120 -10.27 -7.15 4.61
C PHE A 120 -11.54 -6.75 3.85
N THR A 121 -11.43 -6.44 2.56
CA THR A 121 -12.59 -6.14 1.70
C THR A 121 -13.45 -7.38 1.51
N VAL A 122 -12.86 -8.53 1.18
CA VAL A 122 -13.58 -9.82 1.04
C VAL A 122 -14.24 -10.20 2.35
N LYS A 123 -13.54 -10.07 3.48
CA LYS A 123 -14.12 -10.30 4.81
C LYS A 123 -15.34 -9.40 5.04
N MET A 124 -15.27 -8.13 4.66
CA MET A 124 -16.38 -7.19 4.81
C MET A 124 -17.58 -7.52 3.90
N LEU A 125 -17.32 -8.07 2.69
CA LEU A 125 -18.36 -8.51 1.77
C LEU A 125 -19.06 -9.80 2.23
N ASN A 126 -18.30 -10.74 2.80
CA ASN A 126 -18.81 -12.05 3.24
C ASN A 126 -19.55 -12.00 4.58
N HIS A 127 -19.27 -10.99 5.42
CA HIS A 127 -19.98 -10.76 6.68
C HIS A 127 -21.03 -9.65 6.55
N LYS A 128 -21.82 -9.66 5.46
CA LYS A 128 -23.02 -8.83 5.35
C LYS A 128 -24.03 -9.17 6.44
#